data_AF-A0A4V1E1A3-F1
#
_entry.id   AF-A0A4V1E1A3-F1
#
_cell.length_a   1.000
_cell.length_b   1.000
_cell.length_c   1.000
_cell.angle_alpha   90.00
_cell.angle_beta   90.00
_cell.angle_gamma   90.00
#
_symmetry.space_group_name_H-M   'P 1'
#
loop_
_entity.id
_entity.type
_entity.pdbx_description
1 polymer ?
#
loop_
_entity_poly.entity_id
_entity_poly.type
_entity_poly.pdbx_seq_one_letter_code
_entity_poly.pdbx_strand_id
1 'polypeptide(L)'
;MRIFLGTVILTLFLAACGGGQPTPTTGFTANSARFGDADPHDWDGRAPETYAVHGIDASRWQGQIDWPKAKANGVSFAFFKATEGGDLVDPVFDTYWRSAGRAGVPRGAYHYLLL
;
A
#
# COMPACT_ATOMS: atom_id res chain seq x y z
N MET A 1 -8.31 23.61 -47.52
CA MET A 1 -9.13 23.65 -46.28
C MET A 1 -9.40 22.28 -45.65
N ARG A 2 -8.75 21.17 -46.07
CA ARG A 2 -8.93 19.83 -45.45
C ARG A 2 -7.74 19.38 -44.58
N ILE A 3 -6.60 20.07 -44.69
CA ILE A 3 -5.37 19.74 -43.95
C ILE A 3 -5.36 20.42 -42.56
N PHE A 4 -5.88 21.65 -42.45
CA PHE A 4 -5.96 22.37 -41.18
C PHE A 4 -6.94 21.75 -40.16
N LEU A 5 -7.95 21.00 -40.62
CA LEU A 5 -8.92 20.35 -39.73
C LEU A 5 -8.34 19.08 -39.09
N GLY A 6 -7.43 18.38 -39.78
CA GLY A 6 -6.80 17.16 -39.26
C GLY A 6 -5.78 17.43 -38.16
N THR A 7 -5.04 18.54 -38.24
CA THR A 7 -4.01 18.90 -37.25
C THR A 7 -4.62 19.35 -35.92
N VAL A 8 -5.76 20.06 -35.95
CA VAL A 8 -6.49 20.51 -34.74
C VAL A 8 -7.09 19.33 -33.97
N ILE A 9 -7.58 18.31 -34.68
CA ILE A 9 -8.12 17.08 -34.07
C ILE A 9 -7.01 16.26 -33.40
N LEU A 10 -5.83 16.17 -34.00
CA LEU A 10 -4.69 15.43 -33.43
C LEU A 10 -4.13 16.08 -32.15
N THR A 11 -4.17 17.41 -32.04
CA THR A 11 -3.74 18.13 -30.83
C THR A 11 -4.73 18.02 -29.67
N LEU A 12 -6.03 17.79 -29.93
CA LEU A 12 -7.04 17.63 -28.88
C LEU A 12 -6.97 16.25 -28.20
N PHE A 13 -6.46 15.22 -28.87
CA PHE A 13 -6.30 13.88 -28.27
C PHE A 13 -5.09 13.77 -27.32
N LEU A 14 -4.03 14.57 -27.50
CA LEU A 14 -2.85 14.51 -26.63
C LEU A 14 -3.03 15.20 -25.27
N ALA A 15 -4.04 16.06 -25.11
CA ALA A 15 -4.29 16.79 -23.86
C ALA A 15 -5.01 15.95 -22.78
N ALA A 16 -5.46 14.73 -23.09
CA ALA A 16 -6.33 13.95 -22.22
C ALA A 16 -5.61 13.10 -21.16
N CYS A 17 -4.27 12.99 -21.19
CA CYS A 17 -3.52 12.17 -20.23
C CYS A 17 -3.02 12.95 -19.00
N GLY A 18 -3.26 14.27 -18.92
CA GLY A 18 -2.78 15.14 -17.84
C GLY A 18 -3.77 15.41 -16.72
N GLY A 19 -4.78 14.56 -16.53
CA GLY A 19 -5.74 14.70 -15.44
C GLY A 19 -5.04 14.58 -14.09
N GLY A 20 -4.82 15.72 -13.42
CA GLY A 20 -4.24 15.77 -12.08
C GLY A 20 -4.98 14.79 -11.17
N GLN A 21 -4.25 13.82 -10.62
CA GLN A 21 -4.81 12.93 -9.61
C GLN A 21 -5.38 13.81 -8.50
N PRO A 22 -6.63 13.59 -8.05
CA PRO A 22 -7.13 14.25 -6.86
C PRO A 22 -6.11 13.97 -5.76
N THR A 23 -5.50 15.02 -5.23
CA THR A 23 -4.70 14.93 -4.02
C THR A 23 -5.60 14.27 -2.98
N PRO A 24 -5.22 13.13 -2.38
CA PRO A 24 -6.01 12.54 -1.32
C PRO A 24 -5.94 13.49 -0.12
N THR A 25 -6.87 14.45 -0.05
CA THR A 25 -7.12 15.27 1.15
C THR A 25 -8.00 14.50 2.13
N THR A 26 -8.05 13.17 2.02
CA THR A 26 -8.67 12.31 3.01
C THR A 26 -7.73 12.24 4.19
N GLY A 27 -8.01 13.01 5.24
CA GLY A 27 -7.34 12.87 6.52
C GLY A 27 -7.25 11.40 6.90
N PHE A 28 -6.05 10.96 7.29
CA PHE A 28 -5.81 9.60 7.68
C PHE A 28 -6.66 9.28 8.92
N THR A 29 -7.77 8.57 8.74
CA THR A 29 -8.56 8.08 9.88
C THR A 29 -7.88 6.82 10.38
N ALA A 30 -7.06 7.00 11.41
CA ALA A 30 -6.44 5.90 12.13
C ALA A 30 -7.52 5.20 12.95
N ASN A 31 -7.79 3.94 12.60
CA ASN A 31 -8.58 3.07 13.46
C ASN A 31 -7.63 2.53 14.54
N SER A 32 -8.06 2.56 15.80
CA SER A 32 -7.31 1.90 16.88
C SER A 32 -7.06 0.44 16.52
N ALA A 33 -5.83 -0.05 16.72
CA ALA A 33 -5.51 -1.45 16.50
C ALA A 33 -6.41 -2.35 17.36
N ARG A 34 -7.07 -3.32 16.70
CA ARG A 34 -7.87 -4.39 17.32
C ARG A 34 -7.22 -5.75 17.10
N PHE A 35 -5.92 -5.76 16.81
CA PHE A 35 -5.08 -6.94 16.76
C PHE A 35 -4.03 -6.83 17.86
N GLY A 36 -3.72 -7.96 18.50
CA GLY A 36 -2.72 -8.03 19.57
C GLY A 36 -1.34 -8.41 19.03
N ASP A 37 -0.34 -8.24 19.89
CA ASP A 37 0.99 -8.80 19.67
C ASP A 37 0.97 -10.31 19.99
N ALA A 38 1.56 -11.12 19.12
CA ALA A 38 1.66 -12.57 19.31
C ALA A 38 2.76 -12.93 20.33
N ASP A 39 3.76 -12.07 20.49
CA ASP A 39 4.85 -12.22 21.46
C ASP A 39 5.10 -10.87 22.17
N PRO A 40 4.20 -10.49 23.11
CA PRO A 40 4.27 -9.19 23.75
C PRO A 40 5.57 -9.01 24.54
N HIS A 41 6.30 -7.94 24.24
CA HIS A 41 7.42 -7.50 25.06
C HIS A 41 6.93 -6.68 26.26
N ASP A 42 7.54 -6.87 27.43
CA ASP A 42 7.30 -6.02 28.60
C ASP A 42 8.09 -4.72 28.45
N TRP A 43 7.39 -3.62 28.21
CA TRP A 43 8.01 -2.33 27.92
C TRP A 43 8.17 -1.48 29.18
N ASP A 44 9.40 -1.07 29.48
CA ASP A 44 9.65 0.01 30.42
C ASP A 44 9.29 1.36 29.76
N GLY A 45 8.06 1.84 30.00
CA GLY A 45 7.60 3.16 29.56
C GLY A 45 6.47 3.12 28.53
N ARG A 46 6.62 3.82 27.40
CA ARG A 46 5.57 3.92 26.38
C ARG A 46 5.62 2.73 25.42
N ALA A 47 4.62 1.86 25.52
CA ALA A 47 4.50 0.68 24.68
C ALA A 47 3.88 1.00 23.28
N PRO A 48 4.19 0.21 22.23
CA PRO A 48 3.73 0.46 20.86
C PRO A 48 2.21 0.54 20.67
N GLU A 49 1.44 -0.19 21.46
CA GLU A 49 -0.03 -0.20 21.45
C GLU A 49 -0.65 1.16 21.81
N THR A 50 0.13 2.05 22.44
CA THR A 50 -0.34 3.40 22.83
C THR A 50 -0.38 4.39 21.67
N TYR A 51 0.29 4.11 20.54
CA TYR A 51 0.24 4.97 19.36
C TYR A 51 -1.09 4.84 18.63
N ALA A 52 -1.54 5.89 17.93
CA ALA A 52 -2.84 5.87 17.26
C ALA A 52 -2.84 5.09 15.93
N VAL A 53 -1.67 4.90 15.31
CA VAL A 53 -1.53 4.35 13.96
C VAL A 53 -0.70 3.08 14.01
N HIS A 54 -1.28 1.97 13.54
CA HIS A 54 -0.60 0.68 13.49
C HIS A 54 -0.66 0.07 12.10
N GLY A 55 0.48 -0.34 11.58
CA GLY A 55 0.60 -1.06 10.32
C GLY A 55 1.13 -2.47 10.52
N ILE A 56 1.22 -3.21 9.42
CA ILE A 56 1.87 -4.53 9.37
C ILE A 56 2.90 -4.55 8.24
N ASP A 57 3.87 -5.45 8.32
CA ASP A 57 4.62 -5.90 7.15
C ASP A 57 4.26 -7.35 6.81
N ALA A 58 4.34 -7.70 5.53
CA ALA A 58 4.05 -9.06 5.08
C ALA A 58 4.87 -9.46 3.85
N SER A 59 5.06 -10.76 3.74
CA SER A 59 5.77 -11.47 2.68
C SER A 59 5.06 -12.79 2.38
N ARG A 60 5.62 -13.63 1.51
CA ARG A 60 5.11 -15.01 1.26
C ARG A 60 4.89 -15.84 2.53
N TRP A 61 5.58 -15.53 3.63
CA TRP A 61 5.54 -16.32 4.86
C TRP A 61 4.23 -16.18 5.65
N GLN A 62 3.47 -15.10 5.46
CA GLN A 62 2.20 -14.88 6.16
C GLN A 62 1.01 -15.64 5.51
N GLY A 63 1.16 -16.20 4.31
CA GLY A 63 0.09 -16.93 3.63
C GLY A 63 -0.99 -16.04 3.01
N GLN A 64 -2.27 -16.35 3.16
CA GLN A 64 -3.35 -15.52 2.63
C GLN A 64 -3.82 -14.52 3.71
N ILE A 65 -4.00 -13.25 3.34
CA ILE A 65 -4.47 -12.19 4.23
C ILE A 65 -5.82 -11.66 3.72
N ASP A 66 -6.83 -11.65 4.59
CA ASP A 66 -8.11 -10.97 4.35
C ASP A 66 -7.93 -9.46 4.63
N TRP A 67 -7.68 -8.70 3.56
CA TRP A 67 -7.41 -7.26 3.65
C TRP A 67 -8.59 -6.41 4.12
N PRO A 68 -9.84 -6.65 3.69
CA PRO A 68 -11.01 -6.02 4.30
C PRO A 68 -11.07 -6.22 5.81
N LYS A 69 -10.86 -7.45 6.28
CA LYS A 69 -10.84 -7.76 7.72
C LYS A 69 -9.67 -7.09 8.42
N ALA A 70 -8.47 -7.10 7.82
CA ALA A 70 -7.29 -6.43 8.36
C ALA A 70 -7.54 -4.92 8.54
N LYS A 71 -8.09 -4.25 7.52
CA LYS A 71 -8.44 -2.82 7.58
C LYS A 71 -9.49 -2.53 8.66
N ALA A 72 -10.52 -3.37 8.76
CA ALA A 72 -11.55 -3.25 9.79
C ALA A 72 -11.00 -3.44 11.21
N ASN A 73 -9.94 -4.24 11.36
CA ASN A 73 -9.25 -4.48 12.64
C ASN A 73 -8.15 -3.45 12.94
N GLY A 74 -8.02 -2.37 12.18
CA GLY A 74 -7.12 -1.27 12.51
C GLY A 74 -5.80 -1.24 11.74
N VAL A 75 -5.59 -2.13 10.76
CA VAL A 75 -4.40 -2.06 9.89
C VAL A 75 -4.47 -0.78 9.06
N SER A 76 -3.63 0.16 9.46
CA SER A 76 -3.61 1.54 8.98
C SER A 76 -2.81 1.70 7.69
N PHE A 77 -1.73 0.91 7.56
CA PHE A 77 -0.88 0.81 6.37
C PHE A 77 -0.23 -0.59 6.33
N ALA A 78 0.33 -0.97 5.19
CA ALA A 78 1.08 -2.21 5.05
C ALA A 78 2.37 -2.06 4.24
N PHE A 79 3.45 -2.72 4.65
CA PHE A 79 4.67 -2.86 3.85
C PHE A 79 4.78 -4.28 3.30
N PHE A 80 5.09 -4.42 2.02
CA PHE A 80 5.23 -5.71 1.37
C PHE A 80 6.65 -5.98 0.91
N LYS A 81 7.15 -7.18 1.19
CA LYS A 81 8.40 -7.63 0.61
C LYS A 81 8.25 -7.70 -0.90
N ALA A 82 9.03 -6.93 -1.62
CA ALA A 82 9.06 -6.98 -3.08
C ALA A 82 10.15 -7.94 -3.55
N THR A 83 11.32 -7.87 -2.94
CA THR A 83 12.53 -8.54 -3.40
C THR A 83 13.43 -8.97 -2.23
N GLU A 84 14.32 -9.92 -2.49
CA GLU A 84 15.37 -10.42 -1.60
C GLU A 84 16.66 -10.65 -2.40
N GLY A 85 17.80 -10.17 -1.88
CA GLY A 85 19.09 -10.39 -2.52
C GLY A 85 19.20 -9.79 -3.93
N GLY A 86 19.81 -10.51 -4.86
CA GLY A 86 20.00 -10.02 -6.23
C GLY A 86 18.95 -10.49 -7.24
N ASP A 87 18.20 -11.54 -6.90
CA ASP A 87 17.54 -12.40 -7.87
C ASP A 87 16.18 -12.94 -7.43
N LEU A 88 15.75 -12.69 -6.19
CA LEU A 88 14.47 -13.19 -5.69
C LEU A 88 13.42 -12.09 -5.64
N VAL A 89 12.33 -12.27 -6.37
CA VAL A 89 11.08 -11.52 -6.20
C VAL A 89 10.17 -12.31 -5.28
N ASP A 90 9.50 -11.64 -4.34
CA ASP A 90 8.51 -12.31 -3.51
C ASP A 90 7.29 -12.71 -4.37
N PRO A 91 6.94 -14.01 -4.47
CA PRO A 91 5.90 -14.49 -5.37
C PRO A 91 4.49 -13.96 -5.02
N VAL A 92 4.25 -13.48 -3.80
CA VAL A 92 2.94 -12.95 -3.40
C VAL A 92 2.86 -11.43 -3.46
N PHE A 93 3.94 -10.73 -3.82
CA PHE A 93 4.00 -9.27 -3.80
C PHE A 93 2.86 -8.61 -4.59
N ASP A 94 2.65 -8.98 -5.86
CA ASP A 94 1.60 -8.39 -6.70
C ASP A 94 0.19 -8.69 -6.14
N THR A 95 -0.02 -9.89 -5.63
CA THR A 95 -1.29 -10.29 -5.00
C THR A 95 -1.59 -9.42 -3.79
N TYR A 96 -0.65 -9.29 -2.85
CA TYR A 96 -0.80 -8.42 -1.68
C TYR A 96 -0.95 -6.95 -2.06
N TRP A 97 -0.12 -6.47 -2.98
CA TRP A 97 -0.17 -5.10 -3.47
C TRP A 97 -1.57 -4.75 -3.99
N ARG A 98 -2.14 -5.58 -4.87
CA ARG A 98 -3.46 -5.31 -5.44
C ARG A 98 -4.60 -5.49 -4.43
N SER A 99 -4.55 -6.54 -3.62
CA SER A 99 -5.63 -6.87 -2.69
C SER A 99 -5.73 -5.89 -1.52
N ALA A 100 -4.62 -5.50 -0.92
CA ALA A 100 -4.57 -4.44 0.09
C ALA A 100 -5.04 -3.09 -0.50
N GLY A 101 -4.63 -2.81 -1.74
CA GLY A 101 -5.07 -1.63 -2.45
C GLY A 101 -6.57 -1.54 -2.70
N ARG A 102 -7.19 -2.65 -3.12
CA ARG A 102 -8.65 -2.74 -3.28
C ARG A 102 -9.39 -2.56 -1.95
N ALA A 103 -8.77 -2.96 -0.83
CA ALA A 103 -9.31 -2.74 0.50
C ALA A 103 -9.06 -1.32 1.06
N GLY A 104 -8.42 -0.43 0.29
CA GLY A 104 -8.13 0.94 0.73
C GLY A 104 -7.03 1.03 1.80
N VAL A 105 -6.12 0.05 1.86
CA VAL A 105 -4.95 0.07 2.74
C VAL A 105 -3.79 0.78 2.01
N PRO A 106 -3.29 1.93 2.52
CA PRO A 106 -2.03 2.52 2.05
C PRO A 106 -0.90 1.51 2.14
N ARG A 107 -0.03 1.45 1.13
CA ARG A 107 0.96 0.39 1.01
C ARG A 107 2.32 0.87 0.52
N GLY A 108 3.37 0.27 1.06
CA GLY A 108 4.77 0.43 0.65
C GLY A 108 5.40 -0.91 0.27
N ALA A 109 6.57 -0.83 -0.34
CA ALA A 109 7.36 -2.01 -0.73
C ALA A 109 8.73 -1.93 -0.06
N TYR A 110 9.31 -3.08 0.29
CA TYR A 110 10.68 -3.17 0.79
C TYR A 110 11.51 -4.23 0.07
N HIS A 111 12.82 -4.03 0.10
CA HIS A 111 13.83 -4.97 -0.38
C HIS A 111 14.54 -5.60 0.82
N TYR A 112 14.66 -6.92 0.85
CA TYR A 112 15.44 -7.62 1.87
C TYR A 112 16.89 -7.77 1.39
N LEU A 113 17.79 -6.98 1.98
CA LEU A 113 19.21 -7.03 1.64
C LEU A 113 19.86 -8.31 2.20
N LEU A 114 20.59 -9.02 1.34
CA LEU A 114 21.56 -10.03 1.76
C LEU A 114 22.95 -9.39 1.68
N LEU A 115 23.72 -9.49 2.76
CA LEU A 115 25.12 -9.07 2.83
C LEU A 115 26.04 -10.22 2.42
#